data_AF-A0A4R4X9E0-F1
#
_entry.id   AF-A0A4R4X9E0-F1
#
_cell.length_a   1.000
_cell.length_b   1.000
_cell.length_c   1.000
_cell.angle_alpha   90.00
_cell.angle_beta   90.00
_cell.angle_gamma   90.00
#
_symmetry.space_group_name_H-M   'P 1'
#
loop_
_entity.id
_entity.type
_entity.pdbx_description
1 polymer ?
#
loop_
_entity_poly.entity_id
_entity_poly.type
_entity_poly.pdbx_seq_one_letter_code
_entity_poly.pdbx_strand_id
1 'polypeptide(L)'
;MSRRSRFLAAVIPLAVTLILPAATASATPVRSGDAARQAQPRLPAPKPDAAGEKKAANTELRYSPKSRTTQVTLREPGSSYVKVHFASVRLLPGDRVTVASPSGREVHTYYGDPTVRKQGGDSPFTVHGGTGFAAMSIDGDTAVVTLHSSAKRGDAAALTRQGFGARIDSYFRGFTQAEYTAANPRPFSVCGTDGRRDVTCYKESHPTEYARSRSVARQLLNGLGHCTSWRVGDTNTMLTNQHCMENEADLRGSEFQFDYDCATCGGRNPGAGTKVSGAQLLKLSPLSALDYALFSVNNFESIKQFGTLYLETREPTAGERIYIPGHGDTLPKRLSVVEDGGGNCVIRTPSSGVNTGYMCDTSGGNSGSPVLAGSSHKVIALHHLGGCPNWGTRISLVYKEISSLIDNEPGTPDSRVLSG
;
A
#
# COMPACT_ATOMS: atom_id res chain seq x y z
N MET A 1 31.01 5.23 103.47
CA MET A 1 30.48 4.74 102.18
C MET A 1 31.44 5.13 101.07
N SER A 2 31.90 4.15 100.26
CA SER A 2 32.25 4.22 98.82
C SER A 2 32.96 5.49 98.27
N ARG A 3 34.10 5.47 97.57
CA ARG A 3 34.80 4.44 96.80
C ARG A 3 36.24 4.91 96.52
N ARG A 4 37.14 3.92 96.36
CA ARG A 4 38.61 3.98 96.25
C ARG A 4 39.15 4.58 94.94
N SER A 5 40.28 5.27 95.05
CA SER A 5 41.32 5.40 94.02
C SER A 5 42.15 4.11 93.89
N ARG A 6 42.70 3.80 92.71
CA ARG A 6 44.14 3.53 92.48
C ARG A 6 44.46 3.10 91.04
N PHE A 7 45.68 3.48 90.67
CA PHE A 7 46.44 3.25 89.45
C PHE A 7 46.90 1.80 89.22
N LEU A 8 47.37 1.58 87.97
CA LEU A 8 48.56 0.82 87.53
C LEU A 8 48.45 -0.66 87.09
N ALA A 9 49.16 -0.90 85.98
CA ALA A 9 50.00 -2.05 85.61
C ALA A 9 49.52 -3.03 84.50
N ALA A 10 50.22 -2.89 83.37
CA ALA A 10 50.71 -3.83 82.36
C ALA A 10 50.39 -5.33 82.40
N VAL A 11 50.09 -5.90 81.22
CA VAL A 11 50.50 -7.25 80.78
C VAL A 11 50.69 -7.28 79.24
N ILE A 12 51.82 -7.82 78.79
CA ILE A 12 52.15 -8.33 77.43
C ILE A 12 52.05 -9.88 77.53
N PRO A 13 51.45 -10.67 76.60
CA PRO A 13 52.21 -11.20 75.44
C PRO A 13 51.44 -11.67 74.17
N LEU A 14 52.26 -11.82 73.11
CA LEU A 14 52.20 -12.66 71.90
C LEU A 14 50.85 -13.23 71.42
N ALA A 15 50.49 -12.91 70.17
CA ALA A 15 49.71 -13.79 69.31
C ALA A 15 50.19 -13.72 67.84
N VAL A 16 50.96 -14.76 67.48
CA VAL A 16 51.07 -15.48 66.21
C VAL A 16 50.57 -14.80 64.93
N THR A 17 51.52 -14.56 64.03
CA THR A 17 51.33 -14.36 62.59
C THR A 17 50.70 -15.59 61.91
N LEU A 18 49.52 -15.41 61.29
CA LEU A 18 49.07 -16.24 60.17
C LEU A 18 49.04 -15.38 58.91
N ILE A 19 49.89 -15.75 57.95
CA ILE A 19 49.92 -15.23 56.59
C ILE A 19 48.73 -15.85 55.84
N LEU A 20 47.77 -15.02 55.42
CA LEU A 20 46.76 -15.37 54.42
C LEU A 20 47.12 -14.62 53.12
N PRO A 21 47.08 -15.29 51.96
CA PRO A 21 47.52 -14.71 50.70
C PRO A 21 46.59 -13.58 50.26
N ALA A 22 47.18 -12.44 49.90
CA ALA A 22 46.49 -11.39 49.17
C ALA A 22 46.04 -11.94 47.81
N ALA A 23 44.76 -12.29 47.69
CA ALA A 23 44.13 -12.45 46.39
C ALA A 23 44.08 -11.06 45.75
N THR A 24 44.99 -10.82 44.80
CA THR A 24 44.90 -9.71 43.86
C THR A 24 43.60 -9.88 43.08
N ALA A 25 42.54 -9.17 43.48
CA ALA A 25 41.38 -8.98 42.63
C ALA A 25 41.83 -8.13 41.44
N SER A 26 42.22 -8.81 40.36
CA SER A 26 42.37 -8.20 39.05
C SER A 26 41.03 -7.59 38.67
N ALA A 27 40.89 -6.28 38.83
CA ALA A 27 39.80 -5.53 38.25
C ALA A 27 39.93 -5.64 36.74
N THR A 28 39.21 -6.60 36.15
CA THR A 28 39.01 -6.66 34.72
C THR A 28 38.21 -5.42 34.35
N PRO A 29 38.71 -4.57 33.42
CA PRO A 29 37.89 -3.47 32.94
C PRO A 29 36.69 -4.11 32.25
N VAL A 30 35.49 -3.69 32.67
CA VAL A 30 34.24 -4.01 31.98
C VAL A 30 34.37 -3.47 30.57
N ARG A 31 34.78 -4.36 29.67
CA ARG A 31 34.78 -4.15 28.24
C ARG A 31 33.31 -3.89 27.90
N SER A 32 33.02 -2.66 27.50
CA SER A 32 31.76 -2.25 26.90
C SER A 32 31.44 -3.25 25.79
N GLY A 33 30.60 -4.23 26.14
CA GLY A 33 30.20 -5.31 25.27
C GLY A 33 29.45 -4.71 24.09
N ASP A 34 29.92 -5.07 22.90
CA ASP A 34 29.37 -4.71 21.61
C ASP A 34 27.85 -4.70 21.63
N ALA A 35 27.26 -3.51 21.47
CA ALA A 35 25.94 -3.40 20.89
C ALA A 35 26.05 -4.05 19.50
N ALA A 36 25.68 -5.32 19.41
CA ALA A 36 25.59 -6.05 18.16
C ALA A 36 24.64 -5.26 17.25
N ARG A 37 25.23 -4.48 16.36
CA ARG A 37 24.56 -3.83 15.24
C ARG A 37 24.03 -4.98 14.40
N GLN A 38 22.78 -5.37 14.64
CA GLN A 38 22.09 -6.33 13.78
C GLN A 38 21.97 -5.68 12.40
N ALA A 39 22.98 -5.94 11.57
CA ALA A 39 22.97 -5.58 10.18
C ALA A 39 21.84 -6.36 9.52
N GLN A 40 21.04 -5.67 8.71
CA GLN A 40 20.02 -6.31 7.89
C GLN A 40 20.68 -7.46 7.10
N PRO A 41 20.07 -8.66 7.08
CA PRO A 41 20.45 -9.68 6.10
C PRO A 41 20.39 -9.02 4.70
N ARG A 42 21.34 -9.33 3.81
CA ARG A 42 21.27 -8.90 2.41
C ARG A 42 20.12 -9.65 1.72
N LEU A 43 18.89 -9.21 1.99
CA LEU A 43 17.72 -9.63 1.26
C LEU A 43 17.79 -9.03 -0.15
N PRO A 44 17.30 -9.74 -1.19
CA PRO A 44 17.16 -9.15 -2.51
C PRO A 44 16.31 -7.88 -2.42
N ALA A 45 16.64 -6.88 -3.24
CA ALA A 45 15.88 -5.65 -3.35
C ALA A 45 14.38 -5.94 -3.52
N PRO A 46 13.49 -5.26 -2.77
CA PRO A 46 12.06 -5.44 -2.92
C PRO A 46 11.64 -5.07 -4.36
N LYS A 47 10.72 -5.86 -4.90
CA LYS A 47 10.07 -5.63 -6.17
C LYS A 47 8.56 -5.75 -5.96
N PRO A 48 7.73 -5.07 -6.76
CA PRO A 48 6.30 -5.28 -6.73
C PRO A 48 5.98 -6.74 -7.03
N ASP A 49 4.94 -7.25 -6.38
CA ASP A 49 4.52 -8.62 -6.63
C ASP A 49 3.79 -8.73 -7.96
N ALA A 50 4.05 -9.83 -8.65
CA ALA A 50 3.27 -10.20 -9.81
C ALA A 50 1.84 -10.55 -9.39
N ALA A 51 0.88 -9.81 -9.91
CA ALA A 51 -0.54 -9.91 -9.59
C ALA A 51 -1.38 -10.35 -10.79
N GLY A 52 -0.80 -10.43 -11.98
CA GLY A 52 -1.50 -10.85 -13.18
C GLY A 52 -0.59 -10.95 -14.39
N GLU A 53 -1.22 -11.24 -15.52
CA GLU A 53 -0.55 -11.30 -16.83
C GLU A 53 -1.37 -10.54 -17.89
N LYS A 54 -0.68 -10.13 -18.96
CA LYS A 54 -1.30 -9.54 -20.14
C LYS A 54 -1.66 -10.63 -21.13
N LYS A 55 -2.86 -10.56 -21.69
CA LYS A 55 -3.36 -11.43 -22.76
C LYS A 55 -3.59 -10.61 -24.01
N ALA A 56 -3.19 -11.15 -25.16
CA ALA A 56 -3.56 -10.58 -26.45
C ALA A 56 -5.05 -10.77 -26.69
N ALA A 57 -5.68 -9.77 -27.30
CA ALA A 57 -7.02 -9.85 -27.83
C ALA A 57 -7.03 -9.24 -29.24
N ASN A 58 -8.03 -9.57 -30.03
CA ASN A 58 -8.26 -8.89 -31.29
C ASN A 58 -9.77 -8.81 -31.52
N THR A 59 -10.39 -7.91 -30.77
CA THR A 59 -11.83 -7.83 -30.67
C THR A 59 -12.29 -6.43 -31.01
N GLU A 60 -13.34 -6.34 -31.82
CA GLU A 60 -13.89 -5.07 -32.27
C GLU A 60 -15.36 -4.99 -31.89
N LEU A 61 -15.74 -3.85 -31.32
CA LEU A 61 -17.13 -3.47 -31.10
C LEU A 61 -17.52 -2.50 -32.21
N ARG A 62 -18.40 -2.95 -33.09
CA ARG A 62 -18.85 -2.21 -34.28
C ARG A 62 -20.29 -1.77 -34.10
N TYR A 63 -20.66 -0.68 -34.76
CA TYR A 63 -22.05 -0.27 -34.86
C TYR A 63 -22.90 -1.33 -35.57
N SER A 64 -24.19 -1.39 -35.22
CA SER A 64 -25.14 -2.35 -35.80
C SER A 64 -26.33 -1.63 -36.44
N PRO A 65 -26.81 -2.09 -37.61
CA PRO A 65 -28.03 -1.58 -38.21
C PRO A 65 -29.29 -2.07 -37.48
N LYS A 66 -29.20 -3.20 -36.76
CA LYS A 66 -30.34 -3.87 -36.13
C LYS A 66 -30.44 -3.60 -34.63
N SER A 67 -29.31 -3.36 -33.97
CA SER A 67 -29.22 -3.15 -32.52
C SER A 67 -28.62 -1.79 -32.17
N ARG A 68 -29.03 -1.23 -31.02
CA ARG A 68 -28.37 -0.08 -30.41
C ARG A 68 -27.18 -0.48 -29.54
N THR A 69 -26.98 -1.77 -29.30
CA THR A 69 -25.87 -2.29 -28.53
C THR A 69 -25.13 -3.37 -29.30
N THR A 70 -23.81 -3.42 -29.12
CA THR A 70 -22.96 -4.53 -29.54
C THR A 70 -22.02 -4.81 -28.38
N GLN A 71 -21.85 -6.09 -28.05
CA GLN A 71 -21.21 -6.52 -26.82
C GLN A 71 -20.22 -7.64 -27.09
N VAL A 72 -19.14 -7.64 -26.30
CA VAL A 72 -18.25 -8.78 -26.15
C VAL A 72 -18.01 -9.03 -24.67
N THR A 73 -17.77 -10.30 -24.33
CA THR A 73 -17.44 -10.72 -22.97
C THR A 73 -16.02 -11.27 -22.96
N LEU A 74 -15.17 -10.69 -22.13
CA LEU A 74 -13.84 -11.20 -21.84
C LEU A 74 -13.91 -11.95 -20.52
N ARG A 75 -13.62 -13.26 -20.53
CA ARG A 75 -13.76 -14.13 -19.36
C ARG A 75 -12.53 -15.01 -19.18
N GLU A 76 -11.97 -14.99 -17.98
CA GLU A 76 -10.79 -15.76 -17.57
C GLU A 76 -11.05 -16.45 -16.23
N PRO A 77 -11.69 -17.64 -16.23
CA PRO A 77 -12.20 -18.28 -15.03
C PRO A 77 -11.23 -18.29 -13.85
N GLY A 78 -11.71 -17.84 -12.68
CA GLY A 78 -10.92 -17.80 -11.44
C GLY A 78 -9.99 -16.58 -11.30
N SER A 79 -9.84 -15.74 -12.33
CA SER A 79 -9.05 -14.51 -12.22
C SER A 79 -9.64 -13.55 -11.18
N SER A 80 -8.75 -12.87 -10.45
CA SER A 80 -9.14 -11.91 -9.41
C SER A 80 -9.67 -10.58 -9.99
N TYR A 81 -9.27 -10.23 -11.21
CA TYR A 81 -9.78 -9.09 -11.96
C TYR A 81 -9.61 -9.29 -13.47
N VAL A 82 -10.32 -8.47 -14.26
CA VAL A 82 -10.09 -8.27 -15.70
C VAL A 82 -9.97 -6.78 -15.99
N LYS A 83 -8.90 -6.35 -16.66
CA LYS A 83 -8.65 -4.95 -17.02
C LYS A 83 -8.49 -4.82 -18.53
N VAL A 84 -9.40 -4.14 -19.20
CA VAL A 84 -9.49 -4.09 -20.66
C VAL A 84 -8.64 -2.96 -21.21
N HIS A 85 -7.80 -3.24 -22.21
CA HIS A 85 -7.06 -2.24 -22.97
C HIS A 85 -7.72 -2.01 -24.33
N PHE A 86 -8.02 -0.75 -24.63
CA PHE A 86 -8.48 -0.30 -25.93
C PHE A 86 -7.32 0.30 -26.70
N ALA A 87 -7.07 -0.22 -27.89
CA ALA A 87 -6.14 0.42 -28.81
C ALA A 87 -6.75 1.63 -29.52
N SER A 88 -8.08 1.69 -29.61
CA SER A 88 -8.80 2.85 -30.16
C SER A 88 -10.27 2.85 -29.74
N VAL A 89 -10.80 4.03 -29.41
CA VAL A 89 -12.23 4.26 -29.19
C VAL A 89 -12.65 5.51 -29.96
N ARG A 90 -13.31 5.31 -31.10
CA ARG A 90 -13.81 6.40 -31.96
C ARG A 90 -15.32 6.28 -32.12
N LEU A 91 -16.05 7.13 -31.40
CA LEU A 91 -17.51 7.05 -31.31
C LEU A 91 -18.16 8.27 -31.97
N LEU A 92 -19.41 8.09 -32.42
CA LEU A 92 -20.27 9.20 -32.80
C LEU A 92 -20.73 9.99 -31.56
N PRO A 93 -21.05 11.29 -31.69
CA PRO A 93 -21.59 12.07 -30.59
C PRO A 93 -22.81 11.42 -29.94
N GLY A 94 -22.84 11.38 -28.60
CA GLY A 94 -23.91 10.77 -27.81
C GLY A 94 -23.80 9.25 -27.61
N ASP A 95 -22.82 8.60 -28.22
CA ASP A 95 -22.55 7.17 -28.07
C ASP A 95 -21.46 6.93 -27.01
N ARG A 96 -21.39 5.71 -26.45
CA ARG A 96 -20.43 5.37 -25.39
C ARG A 96 -20.04 3.90 -25.40
N VAL A 97 -18.88 3.58 -24.84
CA VAL A 97 -18.49 2.23 -24.48
C VAL A 97 -18.51 2.08 -22.97
N THR A 98 -19.03 0.96 -22.48
CA THR A 98 -18.95 0.58 -21.07
C THR A 98 -18.12 -0.68 -20.90
N VAL A 99 -17.29 -0.74 -19.87
CA VAL A 99 -16.66 -1.97 -19.36
C VAL A 99 -17.31 -2.25 -18.00
N ALA A 100 -18.03 -3.35 -17.86
CA ALA A 100 -18.83 -3.64 -16.67
C ALA A 100 -18.62 -5.05 -16.13
N SER A 101 -18.84 -5.24 -14.84
CA SER A 101 -19.01 -6.58 -14.29
C SER A 101 -20.36 -7.17 -14.76
N PRO A 102 -20.51 -8.50 -14.85
CA PRO A 102 -21.78 -9.12 -15.27
C PRO A 102 -22.98 -8.71 -14.42
N SER A 103 -22.75 -8.39 -13.14
CA SER A 103 -23.77 -7.94 -12.20
C SER A 103 -24.11 -6.45 -12.32
N GLY A 104 -23.32 -5.67 -13.07
CA GLY A 104 -23.44 -4.21 -13.11
C GLY A 104 -22.97 -3.50 -11.83
N ARG A 105 -22.38 -4.21 -10.87
CA ARG A 105 -21.80 -3.62 -9.64
C ARG A 105 -20.63 -2.67 -9.93
N GLU A 106 -19.94 -2.90 -11.03
CA GLU A 106 -18.88 -2.04 -11.54
C GLU A 106 -19.19 -1.70 -12.99
N VAL A 107 -19.14 -0.42 -13.35
CA VAL A 107 -19.35 0.07 -14.70
C VAL A 107 -18.41 1.26 -14.95
N HIS A 108 -17.51 1.11 -15.91
CA HIS A 108 -16.63 2.18 -16.38
C HIS A 108 -17.08 2.63 -17.76
N THR A 109 -17.32 3.93 -17.94
CA THR A 109 -17.93 4.50 -19.16
C THR A 109 -16.96 5.42 -19.87
N TYR A 110 -16.91 5.35 -21.20
CA TYR A 110 -16.09 6.22 -22.05
C TYR A 110 -16.88 6.69 -23.28
N TYR A 111 -16.88 7.98 -23.56
CA TYR A 111 -17.56 8.61 -24.70
C TYR A 111 -16.65 8.79 -25.93
N GLY A 112 -15.42 8.27 -25.86
CA GLY A 112 -14.38 8.38 -26.87
C GLY A 112 -13.05 7.89 -26.30
N ASP A 113 -11.95 8.21 -26.98
CA ASP A 113 -10.61 8.03 -26.43
C ASP A 113 -10.27 9.16 -25.44
N PRO A 114 -10.22 8.89 -24.13
CA PRO A 114 -10.01 9.90 -23.11
C PRO A 114 -8.56 10.41 -23.07
N THR A 115 -7.62 9.77 -23.79
CA THR A 115 -6.24 10.25 -23.95
C THR A 115 -6.15 11.37 -24.99
N VAL A 116 -7.06 11.40 -25.96
CA VAL A 116 -7.14 12.46 -26.97
C VAL A 116 -7.96 13.62 -26.45
N ARG A 117 -9.14 13.33 -25.88
CA ARG A 117 -10.02 14.33 -25.28
C ARG A 117 -10.90 13.68 -24.21
N LYS A 118 -10.61 13.99 -22.96
CA LYS A 118 -11.49 13.63 -21.83
C LYS A 118 -12.83 14.36 -21.95
N GLN A 119 -13.91 13.62 -21.90
CA GLN A 119 -15.29 14.12 -21.93
C GLN A 119 -15.91 14.07 -20.53
N GLY A 120 -16.93 14.90 -20.30
CA GLY A 120 -17.72 14.83 -19.08
C GLY A 120 -18.41 13.47 -18.95
N GLY A 121 -18.23 12.82 -17.80
CA GLY A 121 -18.77 11.48 -17.55
C GLY A 121 -17.86 10.32 -17.95
N ASP A 122 -16.68 10.57 -18.53
CA ASP A 122 -15.66 9.53 -18.68
C ASP A 122 -15.18 9.06 -17.30
N SER A 123 -15.14 7.73 -17.14
CA SER A 123 -14.52 7.09 -15.98
C SER A 123 -13.00 7.30 -15.97
N PRO A 124 -12.34 7.12 -14.81
CA PRO A 124 -10.88 7.09 -14.76
C PRO A 124 -10.30 6.03 -15.71
N PHE A 125 -9.10 6.28 -16.22
CA PHE A 125 -8.38 5.38 -17.12
C PHE A 125 -6.88 5.41 -16.79
N THR A 126 -6.17 4.40 -17.29
CA THR A 126 -4.71 4.26 -17.16
C THR A 126 -4.07 4.15 -18.54
N VAL A 127 -2.82 4.56 -18.69
CA VAL A 127 -2.05 4.48 -19.95
C VAL A 127 -0.86 3.53 -19.76
N HIS A 128 -0.79 2.49 -20.59
CA HIS A 128 0.14 1.36 -20.43
C HIS A 128 1.07 1.27 -21.63
N GLY A 129 2.05 2.18 -21.70
CA GLY A 129 3.11 2.19 -22.72
C GLY A 129 2.65 1.85 -24.15
N GLY A 130 2.23 2.86 -24.92
CA GLY A 130 1.74 2.66 -26.29
C GLY A 130 0.56 3.57 -26.60
N THR A 131 -0.11 3.32 -27.74
CA THR A 131 -1.33 4.03 -28.13
C THR A 131 -2.56 3.44 -27.45
N GLY A 132 -3.51 4.30 -27.09
CA GLY A 132 -4.76 3.89 -26.47
C GLY A 132 -4.70 3.96 -24.94
N PHE A 133 -5.65 3.28 -24.29
CA PHE A 133 -5.81 3.33 -22.84
C PHE A 133 -6.40 2.03 -22.30
N ALA A 134 -6.13 1.76 -21.02
CA ALA A 134 -6.84 0.74 -20.27
C ALA A 134 -7.93 1.36 -19.40
N ALA A 135 -9.13 0.78 -19.47
CA ALA A 135 -10.18 1.06 -18.51
C ALA A 135 -9.74 0.67 -17.09
N MET A 136 -10.39 1.20 -16.05
CA MET A 136 -10.22 0.64 -14.70
C MET A 136 -10.58 -0.85 -14.69
N SER A 137 -9.95 -1.61 -13.79
CA SER A 137 -10.21 -3.05 -13.65
C SER A 137 -11.67 -3.30 -13.27
N ILE A 138 -12.16 -4.48 -13.63
CA ILE A 138 -13.37 -5.11 -13.08
C ILE A 138 -12.92 -6.17 -12.10
N ASP A 139 -13.38 -6.11 -10.85
CA ASP A 139 -13.09 -7.19 -9.89
C ASP A 139 -13.86 -8.46 -10.27
N GLY A 140 -13.16 -9.59 -10.26
CA GLY A 140 -13.66 -10.89 -10.72
C GLY A 140 -13.19 -11.29 -12.11
N ASP A 141 -13.68 -12.44 -12.56
CA ASP A 141 -13.13 -13.19 -13.70
C ASP A 141 -13.67 -12.76 -15.07
N THR A 142 -14.59 -11.78 -15.11
CA THR A 142 -15.35 -11.44 -16.31
C THR A 142 -15.55 -9.94 -16.45
N ALA A 143 -15.18 -9.40 -17.61
CA ALA A 143 -15.53 -8.05 -18.04
C ALA A 143 -16.46 -8.10 -19.27
N VAL A 144 -17.58 -7.40 -19.18
CA VAL A 144 -18.53 -7.21 -20.26
C VAL A 144 -18.28 -5.85 -20.89
N VAL A 145 -17.86 -5.84 -22.15
CA VAL A 145 -17.63 -4.60 -22.90
C VAL A 145 -18.78 -4.38 -23.88
N THR A 146 -19.42 -3.23 -23.79
CA THR A 146 -20.61 -2.91 -24.61
C THR A 146 -20.46 -1.54 -25.25
N LEU A 147 -20.58 -1.49 -26.57
CA LEU A 147 -20.82 -0.25 -27.32
C LEU A 147 -22.31 0.06 -27.30
N HIS A 148 -22.66 1.25 -26.83
CA HIS A 148 -24.02 1.79 -26.79
C HIS A 148 -24.15 2.92 -27.82
N SER A 149 -25.04 2.75 -28.78
CA SER A 149 -25.40 3.78 -29.74
C SER A 149 -26.74 4.43 -29.38
N SER A 150 -26.77 5.76 -29.46
CA SER A 150 -27.96 6.61 -29.30
C SER A 150 -29.06 6.27 -30.32
N ALA A 151 -28.70 5.77 -31.50
CA ALA A 151 -29.62 5.39 -32.56
C ALA A 151 -29.19 4.09 -33.25
N LYS A 152 -30.13 3.43 -33.95
CA LYS A 152 -29.78 2.32 -34.85
C LYS A 152 -29.03 2.90 -36.06
N ARG A 153 -27.93 2.28 -36.47
CA ARG A 153 -27.04 2.83 -37.52
C ARG A 153 -27.18 2.04 -38.82
N GLY A 154 -28.11 2.43 -39.68
CA GLY A 154 -28.31 1.81 -41.00
C GLY A 154 -27.04 1.86 -41.89
N ASP A 155 -26.18 2.83 -41.64
CA ASP A 155 -24.89 3.09 -42.26
C ASP A 155 -23.69 2.41 -41.54
N ALA A 156 -23.95 1.44 -40.64
CA ALA A 156 -22.93 0.78 -39.81
C ALA A 156 -21.70 0.27 -40.59
N ALA A 157 -21.89 -0.24 -41.81
CA ALA A 157 -20.79 -0.70 -42.66
C ALA A 157 -19.87 0.46 -43.12
N ALA A 158 -20.45 1.64 -43.41
CA ALA A 158 -19.68 2.83 -43.76
C ALA A 158 -18.92 3.39 -42.56
N LEU A 159 -19.57 3.46 -41.38
CA LEU A 159 -18.94 3.85 -40.12
C LEU A 159 -17.73 2.96 -39.79
N THR A 160 -17.88 1.65 -39.96
CA THR A 160 -16.81 0.66 -39.82
C THR A 160 -15.60 0.99 -40.71
N ARG A 161 -15.81 1.30 -42.00
CA ARG A 161 -14.72 1.64 -42.92
C ARG A 161 -14.02 2.95 -42.56
N GLN A 162 -14.73 3.87 -41.90
CA GLN A 162 -14.18 5.11 -41.38
C GLN A 162 -13.49 4.96 -40.01
N GLY A 163 -13.46 3.74 -39.46
CA GLY A 163 -12.82 3.44 -38.18
C GLY A 163 -13.65 3.79 -36.95
N PHE A 164 -14.97 3.99 -37.09
CA PHE A 164 -15.86 4.18 -35.94
C PHE A 164 -16.16 2.84 -35.25
N GLY A 165 -16.12 2.86 -33.91
CA GLY A 165 -16.26 1.71 -33.03
C GLY A 165 -15.19 1.72 -31.94
N ALA A 166 -15.00 0.57 -31.30
CA ALA A 166 -13.92 0.35 -30.35
C ALA A 166 -13.14 -0.91 -30.68
N ARG A 167 -11.83 -0.89 -30.46
CA ARG A 167 -10.93 -2.03 -30.68
C ARG A 167 -10.18 -2.35 -29.40
N ILE A 168 -10.33 -3.59 -28.97
CA ILE A 168 -9.63 -4.20 -27.84
C ILE A 168 -8.50 -5.04 -28.45
N ASP A 169 -7.26 -4.69 -28.12
CA ASP A 169 -6.06 -5.40 -28.56
C ASP A 169 -5.43 -6.26 -27.44
N SER A 170 -5.81 -6.00 -26.19
CA SER A 170 -5.35 -6.76 -25.05
C SER A 170 -6.23 -6.56 -23.82
N TYR A 171 -6.06 -7.45 -22.86
CA TYR A 171 -6.57 -7.28 -21.51
C TYR A 171 -5.57 -7.87 -20.53
N PHE A 172 -5.67 -7.44 -19.28
CA PHE A 172 -4.92 -8.01 -18.18
C PHE A 172 -5.87 -8.83 -17.32
N ARG A 173 -5.37 -9.97 -16.83
CA ARG A 173 -6.13 -10.85 -15.95
C ARG A 173 -5.35 -11.09 -14.68
N GLY A 174 -6.03 -10.93 -13.55
CA GLY A 174 -5.45 -11.16 -12.24
C GLY A 174 -5.21 -12.64 -11.97
N PHE A 175 -4.14 -12.95 -11.25
CA PHE A 175 -3.85 -14.30 -10.83
C PHE A 175 -4.88 -14.82 -9.82
N THR A 176 -5.11 -16.13 -9.86
CA THR A 176 -5.69 -16.89 -8.75
C THR A 176 -4.71 -16.87 -7.57
N GLN A 177 -5.18 -17.20 -6.37
CA GLN A 177 -4.30 -17.29 -5.20
C GLN A 177 -3.15 -18.29 -5.39
N ALA A 178 -3.41 -19.41 -6.07
CA ALA A 178 -2.39 -20.43 -6.35
C ALA A 178 -1.32 -19.91 -7.32
N GLU A 179 -1.74 -19.23 -8.39
CA GLU A 179 -0.81 -18.60 -9.34
C GLU A 179 -0.01 -17.47 -8.68
N TYR A 180 -0.64 -16.64 -7.84
CA TYR A 180 0.06 -15.61 -7.08
C TYR A 180 1.16 -16.21 -6.19
N THR A 181 0.85 -17.27 -5.45
CA THR A 181 1.84 -17.96 -4.61
C THR A 181 2.98 -18.53 -5.45
N ALA A 182 2.68 -19.11 -6.62
CA ALA A 182 3.70 -19.66 -7.52
C ALA A 182 4.58 -18.58 -8.17
N ALA A 183 4.00 -17.43 -8.53
CA ALA A 183 4.70 -16.33 -9.19
C ALA A 183 5.59 -15.51 -8.24
N ASN A 184 5.33 -15.57 -6.93
CA ASN A 184 6.03 -14.75 -5.93
C ASN A 184 6.71 -15.61 -4.84
N PRO A 185 7.70 -16.46 -5.18
CA PRO A 185 8.41 -17.28 -4.21
C PRO A 185 9.30 -16.41 -3.31
N ARG A 186 9.06 -16.43 -2.00
CA ARG A 186 9.90 -15.70 -1.01
C ARG A 186 9.79 -16.31 0.39
N PRO A 187 10.79 -16.06 1.26
CA PRO A 187 10.69 -16.43 2.67
C PRO A 187 9.50 -15.75 3.36
N PHE A 188 8.99 -16.41 4.40
CA PHE A 188 7.81 -16.00 5.15
C PHE A 188 7.94 -14.55 5.69
N SER A 189 6.94 -13.71 5.42
CA SER A 189 6.74 -12.37 6.04
C SER A 189 5.58 -12.35 7.04
N VAL A 190 4.84 -13.46 7.08
CA VAL A 190 4.00 -13.88 8.20
C VAL A 190 4.88 -14.72 9.08
N CYS A 191 5.16 -14.23 10.28
CA CYS A 191 5.86 -15.01 11.29
C CYS A 191 4.82 -15.95 11.90
N GLY A 192 5.16 -17.22 12.14
CA GLY A 192 4.27 -18.13 12.85
C GLY A 192 2.85 -18.25 12.28
N THR A 193 1.85 -17.86 13.07
CA THR A 193 0.42 -17.95 12.73
C THR A 193 -0.08 -16.61 12.23
N ASP A 194 -0.63 -16.56 11.01
CA ASP A 194 -1.14 -15.32 10.41
C ASP A 194 -2.11 -14.59 11.34
N GLY A 195 -1.63 -13.50 11.93
CA GLY A 195 -2.35 -12.61 12.85
C GLY A 195 -3.18 -11.56 12.12
N ARG A 196 -3.05 -11.44 10.79
CA ARG A 196 -3.80 -10.46 10.00
C ARG A 196 -5.26 -10.86 9.91
N ARG A 197 -6.14 -9.88 10.00
CA ARG A 197 -7.59 -10.08 9.80
C ARG A 197 -8.16 -8.97 8.93
N ASP A 198 -9.28 -9.23 8.29
CA ASP A 198 -10.01 -8.20 7.54
C ASP A 198 -10.24 -6.97 8.42
N VAL A 199 -10.09 -5.76 7.87
CA VAL A 199 -10.24 -4.52 8.67
C VAL A 199 -11.59 -4.47 9.41
N THR A 200 -12.64 -5.03 8.81
CA THR A 200 -14.00 -5.11 9.38
C THR A 200 -14.07 -5.89 10.70
N CYS A 201 -13.14 -6.84 10.94
CA CYS A 201 -13.04 -7.55 12.21
C CYS A 201 -12.71 -6.63 13.39
N TYR A 202 -12.14 -5.45 13.10
CA TYR A 202 -11.66 -4.50 14.09
C TYR A 202 -12.57 -3.29 14.28
N LYS A 203 -13.71 -3.24 13.58
CA LYS A 203 -14.63 -2.10 13.60
C LYS A 203 -15.12 -1.74 15.00
N GLU A 204 -15.36 -2.74 15.84
CA GLU A 204 -15.83 -2.55 17.23
C GLU A 204 -14.67 -2.51 18.23
N SER A 205 -13.68 -3.39 18.08
CA SER A 205 -12.58 -3.53 19.05
C SER A 205 -11.48 -2.46 18.91
N HIS A 206 -11.29 -1.92 17.71
CA HIS A 206 -10.26 -0.92 17.38
C HIS A 206 -10.83 0.11 16.38
N PRO A 207 -11.86 0.88 16.80
CA PRO A 207 -12.61 1.75 15.90
C PRO A 207 -11.75 2.85 15.29
N THR A 208 -10.72 3.34 16.01
CA THR A 208 -9.82 4.38 15.49
C THR A 208 -8.89 3.82 14.43
N GLU A 209 -8.26 2.67 14.66
CA GLU A 209 -7.42 1.99 13.67
C GLU A 209 -8.22 1.62 12.42
N TYR A 210 -9.44 1.11 12.58
CA TYR A 210 -10.37 0.87 11.48
C TYR A 210 -10.66 2.16 10.69
N ALA A 211 -11.04 3.24 11.37
CA ALA A 211 -11.34 4.52 10.72
C ALA A 211 -10.14 5.07 9.93
N ARG A 212 -8.93 4.97 10.49
CA ARG A 212 -7.69 5.42 9.84
C ARG A 212 -7.29 4.54 8.66
N SER A 213 -7.63 3.25 8.67
CA SER A 213 -7.36 2.36 7.53
C SER A 213 -8.13 2.71 6.25
N ARG A 214 -9.19 3.54 6.35
CA ARG A 214 -10.01 3.92 5.19
C ARG A 214 -9.23 4.72 4.15
N SER A 215 -8.23 5.50 4.56
CA SER A 215 -7.38 6.31 3.67
C SER A 215 -6.36 5.50 2.86
N VAL A 216 -6.33 4.19 3.06
CA VAL A 216 -5.42 3.25 2.39
C VAL A 216 -6.13 2.59 1.22
N ALA A 217 -5.41 2.53 0.09
CA ALA A 217 -5.87 2.04 -1.18
C ALA A 217 -4.99 0.89 -1.70
N ARG A 218 -5.64 -0.04 -2.38
CA ARG A 218 -5.01 -1.07 -3.20
C ARG A 218 -4.38 -0.42 -4.44
N GLN A 219 -3.12 -0.67 -4.73
CA GLN A 219 -2.46 -0.21 -5.96
C GLN A 219 -2.31 -1.37 -6.94
N LEU A 220 -2.87 -1.22 -8.15
CA LEU A 220 -2.65 -2.12 -9.29
C LEU A 220 -1.73 -1.41 -10.30
N LEU A 221 -0.52 -1.93 -10.48
CA LEU A 221 0.56 -1.33 -11.26
C LEU A 221 0.55 -1.89 -12.68
N ASN A 222 0.31 -1.06 -13.69
CA ASN A 222 0.34 -1.48 -15.09
C ASN A 222 -0.51 -2.74 -15.38
N GLY A 223 -1.54 -3.00 -14.58
CA GLY A 223 -2.38 -4.20 -14.67
C GLY A 223 -1.66 -5.52 -14.37
N LEU A 224 -0.46 -5.48 -13.79
CA LEU A 224 0.43 -6.63 -13.66
C LEU A 224 1.04 -6.76 -12.26
N GLY A 225 1.31 -5.64 -11.59
CA GLY A 225 1.91 -5.60 -10.27
C GLY A 225 0.93 -5.17 -9.19
N HIS A 226 1.25 -5.42 -7.92
CA HIS A 226 0.42 -4.99 -6.80
C HIS A 226 1.21 -4.43 -5.62
N CYS A 227 0.73 -3.31 -5.06
CA CYS A 227 1.26 -2.67 -3.86
C CYS A 227 0.11 -2.02 -3.03
N THR A 228 0.47 -1.27 -2.00
CA THR A 228 -0.44 -0.47 -1.18
C THR A 228 -0.05 1.01 -1.27
N SER A 229 -1.03 1.91 -1.29
CA SER A 229 -0.82 3.37 -1.29
C SER A 229 -1.83 4.04 -0.36
N TRP A 230 -1.64 5.30 -0.01
CA TRP A 230 -2.54 5.99 0.93
C TRP A 230 -2.48 7.50 0.81
N ARG A 231 -3.56 8.17 1.23
CA ARG A 231 -3.66 9.64 1.25
C ARG A 231 -2.82 10.22 2.39
N VAL A 232 -1.99 11.21 2.07
CA VAL A 232 -1.15 11.94 3.04
C VAL A 232 -1.49 13.44 3.02
N GLY A 233 -1.83 13.99 4.18
CA GLY A 233 -2.25 15.38 4.31
C GLY A 233 -3.61 15.69 3.66
N ASP A 234 -4.03 16.95 3.74
CA ASP A 234 -5.40 17.34 3.36
C ASP A 234 -5.56 17.67 1.86
N THR A 235 -4.45 17.83 1.14
CA THR A 235 -4.39 18.06 -0.30
C THR A 235 -4.46 16.78 -1.13
N ASN A 236 -4.46 16.94 -2.47
CA ASN A 236 -4.39 15.82 -3.43
C ASN A 236 -2.99 15.20 -3.44
N THR A 237 -2.65 14.48 -2.38
CA THR A 237 -1.36 13.86 -2.21
C THR A 237 -1.48 12.45 -1.65
N MET A 238 -0.72 11.54 -2.26
CA MET A 238 -0.66 10.12 -1.97
C MET A 238 0.79 9.70 -1.75
N LEU A 239 0.99 8.65 -0.94
CA LEU A 239 2.30 8.04 -0.71
C LEU A 239 2.26 6.53 -1.00
N THR A 240 3.36 6.01 -1.55
CA THR A 240 3.69 4.58 -1.70
C THR A 240 5.21 4.42 -1.73
N ASN A 241 5.74 3.21 -1.96
CA ASN A 241 7.17 3.01 -2.20
C ASN A 241 7.59 3.37 -3.62
N GLN A 242 8.85 3.79 -3.81
CA GLN A 242 9.40 4.05 -5.14
C GLN A 242 9.56 2.76 -5.95
N HIS A 243 9.92 1.63 -5.32
CA HIS A 243 9.95 0.36 -6.04
C HIS A 243 8.56 -0.09 -6.55
N CYS A 244 7.47 0.49 -6.04
CA CYS A 244 6.10 0.32 -6.55
C CYS A 244 5.70 1.32 -7.63
N MET A 245 6.52 2.34 -7.89
CA MET A 245 6.24 3.38 -8.86
C MET A 245 7.53 4.13 -9.14
N GLU A 246 8.25 3.70 -10.17
CA GLU A 246 9.62 4.17 -10.37
C GLU A 246 9.68 5.50 -11.15
N ASN A 247 8.60 5.85 -11.85
CA ASN A 247 8.54 7.00 -12.74
C ASN A 247 7.08 7.41 -13.07
N GLU A 248 6.93 8.49 -13.84
CA GLU A 248 5.62 9.01 -14.27
C GLU A 248 4.83 8.07 -15.19
N ALA A 249 5.49 7.20 -15.97
CA ALA A 249 4.81 6.23 -16.80
C ALA A 249 4.13 5.16 -15.93
N ASP A 250 4.81 4.69 -14.89
CA ASP A 250 4.23 3.77 -13.91
C ASP A 250 3.06 4.40 -13.15
N LEU A 251 3.16 5.69 -12.81
CA LEU A 251 2.05 6.44 -12.20
C LEU A 251 0.82 6.47 -13.12
N ARG A 252 1.01 6.81 -14.41
CA ARG A 252 -0.09 6.88 -15.40
C ARG A 252 -0.70 5.50 -15.70
N GLY A 253 0.07 4.43 -15.55
CA GLY A 253 -0.39 3.06 -15.69
C GLY A 253 -1.01 2.47 -14.41
N SER A 254 -0.94 3.18 -13.28
CA SER A 254 -1.42 2.72 -11.98
C SER A 254 -2.87 3.09 -11.69
N GLU A 255 -3.56 2.15 -11.05
CA GLU A 255 -4.91 2.27 -10.53
C GLU A 255 -4.89 2.14 -9.01
N PHE A 256 -5.63 3.03 -8.33
CA PHE A 256 -5.72 3.07 -6.87
C PHE A 256 -7.17 2.86 -6.44
N GLN A 257 -7.43 1.81 -5.66
CA GLN A 257 -8.78 1.44 -5.24
C GLN A 257 -8.93 1.57 -3.72
N PHE A 258 -9.77 2.52 -3.31
CA PHE A 258 -10.17 2.72 -1.93
C PHE A 258 -11.38 1.84 -1.60
N ASP A 259 -11.59 1.58 -0.30
CA ASP A 259 -12.76 0.85 0.20
C ASP A 259 -12.91 -0.56 -0.39
N TYR A 260 -11.78 -1.17 -0.76
CA TYR A 260 -11.71 -2.58 -1.14
C TYR A 260 -11.55 -3.46 0.12
N ASP A 261 -12.59 -3.43 0.94
CA ASP A 261 -12.64 -4.05 2.26
C ASP A 261 -13.74 -5.13 2.26
N CYS A 262 -13.54 -6.25 2.97
CA CYS A 262 -14.59 -7.26 3.13
C CYS A 262 -15.80 -6.68 3.89
N ALA A 263 -17.01 -6.90 3.39
CA ALA A 263 -18.23 -6.43 4.06
C ALA A 263 -18.46 -7.11 5.42
N THR A 264 -18.00 -8.35 5.58
CA THR A 264 -18.05 -9.08 6.86
C THR A 264 -16.68 -9.64 7.20
N CYS A 265 -16.36 -9.72 8.50
CA CYS A 265 -15.11 -10.30 8.99
C CYS A 265 -14.95 -11.76 8.48
N GLY A 266 -13.89 -12.03 7.72
CA GLY A 266 -13.62 -13.34 7.13
C GLY A 266 -14.54 -13.71 5.96
N GLY A 267 -15.37 -12.78 5.49
CA GLY A 267 -16.45 -13.06 4.54
C GLY A 267 -16.03 -13.23 3.09
N ARG A 268 -14.80 -12.82 2.73
CA ARG A 268 -14.29 -12.82 1.34
C ARG A 268 -15.24 -12.14 0.35
N ASN A 269 -15.92 -11.10 0.80
CA ASN A 269 -17.01 -10.41 0.11
C ASN A 269 -16.72 -8.91 -0.03
N PRO A 270 -15.64 -8.51 -0.73
CA PRO A 270 -15.32 -7.11 -0.87
C PRO A 270 -16.38 -6.34 -1.67
N GLY A 271 -16.51 -5.06 -1.31
CA GLY A 271 -17.18 -4.07 -2.16
C GLY A 271 -16.37 -3.80 -3.44
N ALA A 272 -17.00 -3.11 -4.40
CA ALA A 272 -16.32 -2.64 -5.62
C ALA A 272 -15.28 -1.53 -5.33
N GLY A 273 -15.42 -0.85 -4.19
CA GLY A 273 -14.57 0.28 -3.83
C GLY A 273 -14.70 1.48 -4.77
N THR A 274 -13.79 2.44 -4.63
CA THR A 274 -13.65 3.61 -5.50
C THR A 274 -12.29 3.59 -6.18
N LYS A 275 -12.28 3.55 -7.51
CA LYS A 275 -11.05 3.47 -8.33
C LYS A 275 -10.71 4.85 -8.90
N VAL A 276 -9.45 5.27 -8.76
CA VAL A 276 -8.87 6.48 -9.37
C VAL A 276 -7.55 6.14 -10.05
N SER A 277 -7.08 7.00 -10.96
CA SER A 277 -5.80 6.83 -11.66
C SER A 277 -4.79 7.91 -11.27
N GLY A 278 -3.50 7.65 -11.53
CA GLY A 278 -2.43 8.61 -11.26
C GLY A 278 -2.53 9.88 -12.11
N ALA A 279 -2.18 11.02 -11.51
CA ALA A 279 -2.13 12.32 -12.19
C ALA A 279 -0.68 12.82 -12.35
N GLN A 280 -0.07 13.35 -11.30
CA GLN A 280 1.26 13.94 -11.34
C GLN A 280 2.20 13.31 -10.31
N LEU A 281 3.42 12.98 -10.73
CA LEU A 281 4.47 12.59 -9.82
C LEU A 281 5.09 13.84 -9.21
N LEU A 282 5.12 13.93 -7.88
CA LEU A 282 5.57 15.13 -7.17
C LEU A 282 7.01 14.98 -6.68
N LYS A 283 7.35 13.80 -6.15
CA LYS A 283 8.71 13.49 -5.68
C LYS A 283 8.94 11.99 -5.58
N LEU A 284 10.19 11.58 -5.81
CA LEU A 284 10.67 10.22 -5.57
C LEU A 284 11.95 10.24 -4.74
N SER A 285 12.15 9.19 -3.96
CA SER A 285 13.46 8.80 -3.44
C SER A 285 13.71 7.34 -3.78
N PRO A 286 14.85 7.00 -4.43
CA PRO A 286 15.09 5.64 -4.91
C PRO A 286 15.19 4.65 -3.75
N LEU A 287 15.02 3.37 -4.06
CA LEU A 287 15.20 2.27 -3.12
C LEU A 287 16.56 2.28 -2.38
N SER A 288 17.62 2.76 -3.03
CA SER A 288 18.95 2.90 -2.41
C SER A 288 19.03 4.02 -1.35
N ALA A 289 17.97 4.80 -1.18
CA ALA A 289 17.85 5.91 -0.22
C ALA A 289 16.62 5.71 0.68
N LEU A 290 15.47 6.33 0.38
CA LEU A 290 14.27 6.30 1.23
C LEU A 290 13.07 5.58 0.62
N ASP A 291 13.17 5.05 -0.60
CA ASP A 291 12.15 4.21 -1.24
C ASP A 291 10.72 4.74 -1.13
N TYR A 292 10.48 6.01 -1.50
CA TYR A 292 9.13 6.57 -1.48
C TYR A 292 8.77 7.25 -2.80
N ALA A 293 7.47 7.23 -3.10
CA ALA A 293 6.87 8.00 -4.16
C ALA A 293 5.73 8.86 -3.62
N LEU A 294 5.82 10.17 -3.86
CA LEU A 294 4.80 11.17 -3.57
C LEU A 294 4.15 11.62 -4.88
N PHE A 295 2.83 11.53 -4.97
CA PHE A 295 2.09 11.80 -6.21
C PHE A 295 0.69 12.31 -5.93
N SER A 296 0.04 12.83 -6.98
CA SER A 296 -1.37 13.19 -6.98
C SER A 296 -2.19 12.24 -7.86
N VAL A 297 -3.51 12.20 -7.67
CA VAL A 297 -4.43 11.37 -8.46
C VAL A 297 -5.44 12.20 -9.22
N ASN A 298 -5.97 11.63 -10.30
CA ASN A 298 -7.15 12.15 -10.97
C ASN A 298 -8.38 11.89 -10.09
N ASN A 299 -9.44 12.67 -10.29
CA ASN A 299 -10.73 12.47 -9.63
C ASN A 299 -10.64 12.47 -8.07
N PHE A 300 -9.72 13.23 -7.50
CA PHE A 300 -9.45 13.30 -6.06
C PHE A 300 -10.70 13.52 -5.18
N GLU A 301 -11.67 14.32 -5.65
CA GLU A 301 -12.91 14.56 -4.89
C GLU A 301 -13.67 13.28 -4.53
N SER A 302 -13.60 12.22 -5.34
CA SER A 302 -14.30 10.95 -5.05
C SER A 302 -13.70 10.16 -3.89
N ILE A 303 -12.44 10.45 -3.52
CA ILE A 303 -11.71 9.72 -2.46
C ILE A 303 -11.55 10.53 -1.17
N LYS A 304 -11.97 11.80 -1.14
CA LYS A 304 -11.85 12.66 0.06
C LYS A 304 -12.57 12.09 1.28
N GLN A 305 -13.72 11.45 1.04
CA GLN A 305 -14.55 10.79 2.06
C GLN A 305 -13.85 9.66 2.84
N PHE A 306 -12.72 9.15 2.34
CA PHE A 306 -11.95 8.09 2.99
C PHE A 306 -10.94 8.62 4.01
N GLY A 307 -10.85 9.94 4.19
CA GLY A 307 -9.93 10.57 5.14
C GLY A 307 -8.47 10.52 4.68
N THR A 308 -7.58 11.02 5.52
CA THR A 308 -6.14 11.12 5.25
C THR A 308 -5.32 10.72 6.47
N LEU A 309 -4.02 10.48 6.26
CA LEU A 309 -3.04 10.23 7.31
C LEU A 309 -2.03 11.38 7.40
N TYR A 310 -1.40 11.49 8.56
CA TYR A 310 -0.36 12.47 8.85
C TYR A 310 0.90 11.75 9.33
N LEU A 311 2.05 12.39 9.17
CA LEU A 311 3.36 11.81 9.46
C LEU A 311 3.84 12.22 10.84
N GLU A 312 4.42 11.27 11.56
CA GLU A 312 5.27 11.56 12.70
C GLU A 312 6.52 12.31 12.25
N THR A 313 6.89 13.34 13.02
CA THR A 313 8.12 14.12 12.79
C THR A 313 9.26 13.65 13.70
N ARG A 314 8.96 12.74 14.63
CA ARG A 314 9.89 12.09 15.55
C ARG A 314 10.29 10.70 15.05
N GLU A 315 11.34 10.17 15.68
CA GLU A 315 11.77 8.80 15.47
C GLU A 315 10.87 7.76 16.18
N PRO A 316 10.79 6.52 15.66
CA PRO A 316 10.19 5.40 16.37
C PRO A 316 10.90 5.13 17.71
N THR A 317 10.15 4.58 18.68
CA THR A 317 10.70 4.17 19.98
C THR A 317 10.52 2.68 20.23
N ALA A 318 11.42 2.04 20.98
CA ALA A 318 11.34 0.59 21.23
C ALA A 318 10.12 0.25 22.08
N GLY A 319 9.38 -0.79 21.71
CA GLY A 319 8.16 -1.20 22.39
C GLY A 319 6.92 -0.36 22.05
N GLU A 320 7.04 0.62 21.17
CA GLU A 320 5.92 1.44 20.72
C GLU A 320 4.91 0.58 19.96
N ARG A 321 3.64 0.59 20.41
CA ARG A 321 2.53 -0.10 19.72
C ARG A 321 2.34 0.52 18.34
N ILE A 322 2.20 -0.33 17.33
CA ILE A 322 1.92 0.04 15.96
C ILE A 322 0.78 -0.79 15.37
N TYR A 323 0.27 -0.36 14.22
CA TYR A 323 -0.62 -1.16 13.39
C TYR A 323 -0.41 -0.85 11.91
N ILE A 324 -0.72 -1.82 11.05
CA ILE A 324 -0.42 -1.75 9.62
C ILE A 324 -1.67 -2.14 8.81
N PRO A 325 -2.42 -1.17 8.27
CA PRO A 325 -3.42 -1.43 7.24
C PRO A 325 -2.75 -1.63 5.88
N GLY A 326 -3.21 -2.61 5.11
CA GLY A 326 -2.71 -2.80 3.76
C GLY A 326 -3.38 -3.92 2.98
N HIS A 327 -2.96 -4.07 1.73
CA HIS A 327 -3.50 -5.05 0.78
C HIS A 327 -2.48 -6.14 0.48
N GLY A 328 -2.32 -7.07 1.41
CA GLY A 328 -1.47 -8.25 1.21
C GLY A 328 -2.14 -9.34 0.37
N ASP A 329 -1.33 -10.10 -0.36
CA ASP A 329 -1.74 -11.29 -1.14
C ASP A 329 -2.71 -10.98 -2.29
N THR A 330 -2.77 -9.74 -2.77
CA THR A 330 -3.79 -9.23 -3.71
C THR A 330 -5.23 -9.26 -3.16
N LEU A 331 -5.38 -9.51 -1.85
CA LEU A 331 -6.67 -9.66 -1.18
C LEU A 331 -7.23 -8.32 -0.66
N PRO A 332 -8.53 -8.31 -0.24
CA PRO A 332 -9.13 -7.17 0.45
C PRO A 332 -8.31 -6.71 1.66
N LYS A 333 -8.53 -5.44 2.05
CA LYS A 333 -7.73 -4.79 3.09
C LYS A 333 -7.76 -5.58 4.39
N ARG A 334 -6.57 -5.81 4.94
CA ARG A 334 -6.37 -6.42 6.25
C ARG A 334 -5.64 -5.45 7.17
N LEU A 335 -5.83 -5.64 8.47
CA LEU A 335 -5.18 -4.89 9.52
C LEU A 335 -4.28 -5.82 10.33
N SER A 336 -3.02 -5.43 10.50
CA SER A 336 -2.08 -6.06 11.42
C SER A 336 -2.02 -5.24 12.71
N VAL A 337 -2.55 -5.79 13.80
CA VAL A 337 -2.55 -5.18 15.16
C VAL A 337 -1.92 -6.08 16.22
N VAL A 338 -1.83 -7.38 15.94
CA VAL A 338 -1.41 -8.42 16.89
C VAL A 338 -0.24 -9.19 16.26
N GLU A 339 0.80 -9.44 17.05
CA GLU A 339 1.91 -10.34 16.72
C GLU A 339 1.57 -11.79 17.09
N ASP A 340 2.39 -12.72 16.61
CA ASP A 340 2.42 -14.10 17.08
C ASP A 340 2.38 -14.20 18.61
N GLY A 341 1.53 -15.09 19.13
CA GLY A 341 1.36 -15.29 20.58
C GLY A 341 0.42 -14.29 21.26
N GLY A 342 -0.24 -13.40 20.49
CA GLY A 342 -1.33 -12.55 20.99
C GLY A 342 -0.89 -11.20 21.56
N GLY A 343 0.39 -10.86 21.46
CA GLY A 343 0.92 -9.55 21.86
C GLY A 343 0.57 -8.45 20.85
N ASN A 344 0.66 -7.19 21.26
CA ASN A 344 0.52 -6.07 20.32
C ASN A 344 1.69 -6.02 19.35
N CYS A 345 1.39 -5.66 18.12
CA CYS A 345 2.36 -5.18 17.15
C CYS A 345 3.21 -4.05 17.73
N VAL A 346 4.54 -4.22 17.79
CA VAL A 346 5.45 -3.19 18.33
C VAL A 346 6.72 -2.97 17.50
N ILE A 347 7.27 -1.76 17.60
CA ILE A 347 8.63 -1.46 17.15
C ILE A 347 9.63 -2.25 17.99
N ARG A 348 10.44 -3.09 17.34
CA ARG A 348 11.51 -3.88 17.98
C ARG A 348 12.88 -3.24 17.78
N THR A 349 13.13 -2.70 16.59
CA THR A 349 14.38 -2.03 16.24
C THR A 349 14.07 -0.59 15.83
N PRO A 350 14.18 0.39 16.74
CA PRO A 350 13.81 1.78 16.44
C PRO A 350 14.57 2.39 15.26
N SER A 351 15.84 2.01 15.09
CA SER A 351 16.70 2.56 14.05
C SER A 351 17.75 1.55 13.59
N SER A 352 17.77 1.31 12.28
CA SER A 352 18.81 0.58 11.56
C SER A 352 19.02 1.27 10.20
N GLY A 353 19.98 2.20 10.14
CA GLY A 353 20.17 3.04 8.95
C GLY A 353 18.94 3.91 8.69
N VAL A 354 18.35 3.82 7.50
CA VAL A 354 17.10 4.52 7.16
C VAL A 354 15.84 3.80 7.64
N ASN A 355 15.99 2.60 8.23
CA ASN A 355 14.87 1.70 8.54
C ASN A 355 14.58 1.61 10.03
N THR A 356 13.37 1.14 10.33
CA THR A 356 12.93 0.63 11.63
C THR A 356 12.35 -0.78 11.43
N GLY A 357 12.44 -1.62 12.45
CA GLY A 357 12.06 -3.04 12.39
C GLY A 357 11.00 -3.41 13.43
N TYR A 358 10.07 -4.29 13.04
CA TYR A 358 8.93 -4.73 13.87
C TYR A 358 8.50 -6.16 13.52
N MET A 359 7.78 -6.80 14.44
CA MET A 359 7.29 -8.19 14.30
C MET A 359 5.79 -8.23 14.05
N CYS A 360 5.32 -7.53 13.02
CA CYS A 360 3.91 -7.53 12.63
C CYS A 360 3.72 -8.31 11.35
N ASP A 361 2.78 -9.24 11.29
CA ASP A 361 2.54 -9.99 10.07
C ASP A 361 2.17 -9.08 8.90
N THR A 362 2.89 -9.26 7.81
CA THR A 362 2.59 -8.67 6.51
C THR A 362 2.74 -9.76 5.45
N SER A 363 2.34 -9.47 4.24
CA SER A 363 2.73 -10.26 3.08
C SER A 363 2.91 -9.33 1.90
N GLY A 364 3.46 -9.80 0.79
CA GLY A 364 3.63 -8.87 -0.30
C GLY A 364 2.30 -8.38 -0.89
N GLY A 365 2.43 -7.26 -1.60
CA GLY A 365 1.36 -6.29 -1.79
C GLY A 365 1.29 -5.25 -0.65
N ASN A 366 1.85 -5.51 0.54
CA ASN A 366 1.97 -4.50 1.60
C ASN A 366 3.09 -3.48 1.39
N SER A 367 3.95 -3.63 0.37
CA SER A 367 4.88 -2.56 0.00
C SER A 367 4.10 -1.25 -0.18
N GLY A 368 4.53 -0.20 0.53
CA GLY A 368 3.91 1.12 0.57
C GLY A 368 2.88 1.29 1.70
N SER A 369 2.54 0.24 2.44
CA SER A 369 1.62 0.32 3.57
C SER A 369 2.14 1.28 4.66
N PRO A 370 1.27 2.14 5.22
CA PRO A 370 1.64 2.98 6.34
C PRO A 370 1.76 2.13 7.62
N VAL A 371 2.81 2.34 8.38
CA VAL A 371 2.94 1.83 9.75
C VAL A 371 2.55 2.95 10.69
N LEU A 372 1.44 2.81 11.41
CA LEU A 372 0.90 3.86 12.27
C LEU A 372 1.24 3.61 13.73
N ALA A 373 1.66 4.66 14.44
CA ALA A 373 1.82 4.62 15.89
C ALA A 373 0.44 4.54 16.56
N GLY A 374 0.27 3.59 17.48
CA GLY A 374 -1.01 3.37 18.17
C GLY A 374 -1.41 4.53 19.10
N SER A 375 -0.45 5.35 19.54
CA SER A 375 -0.71 6.49 20.44
C SER A 375 -1.19 7.74 19.72
N SER A 376 -0.64 8.04 18.55
CA SER A 376 -0.93 9.27 17.79
C SER A 376 -1.79 9.02 16.55
N HIS A 377 -1.87 7.77 16.08
CA HIS A 377 -2.44 7.38 14.80
C HIS A 377 -1.83 8.14 13.60
N LYS A 378 -0.60 8.62 13.77
CA LYS A 378 0.24 9.15 12.68
C LYS A 378 1.14 8.04 12.15
N VAL A 379 1.46 8.10 10.87
CA VAL A 379 2.42 7.18 10.24
C VAL A 379 3.77 7.43 10.86
N ILE A 380 4.49 6.37 11.25
CA ILE A 380 5.83 6.39 11.85
C ILE A 380 6.87 5.65 10.99
N ALA A 381 6.43 4.80 10.08
CA ALA A 381 7.27 4.18 9.05
C ALA A 381 6.48 3.86 7.77
N LEU A 382 7.20 3.70 6.66
CA LEU A 382 6.68 3.25 5.38
C LEU A 382 7.16 1.81 5.13
N HIS A 383 6.26 0.82 5.18
CA HIS A 383 6.64 -0.58 5.03
C HIS A 383 7.15 -0.87 3.61
N HIS A 384 8.30 -1.52 3.48
CA HIS A 384 8.91 -1.78 2.17
C HIS A 384 9.64 -3.14 2.05
N LEU A 385 9.90 -3.80 3.17
CA LEU A 385 10.68 -5.04 3.22
C LEU A 385 9.99 -6.05 4.15
N GLY A 386 9.60 -7.17 3.56
CA GLY A 386 9.04 -8.32 4.27
C GLY A 386 10.10 -9.18 4.96
N GLY A 387 9.70 -9.92 6.00
CA GLY A 387 10.53 -10.90 6.70
C GLY A 387 10.10 -11.10 8.15
N CYS A 388 10.91 -11.85 8.91
CA CYS A 388 10.78 -12.01 10.36
C CYS A 388 12.12 -11.64 11.00
N PRO A 389 12.42 -10.33 11.18
CA PRO A 389 11.48 -9.20 11.27
C PRO A 389 11.10 -8.52 9.95
N ASN A 390 9.99 -7.77 9.98
CA ASN A 390 9.55 -6.83 8.93
C ASN A 390 10.21 -5.46 9.11
N TRP A 391 10.36 -4.71 8.00
CA TRP A 391 11.05 -3.41 7.99
C TRP A 391 10.27 -2.34 7.23
N GLY A 392 10.42 -1.10 7.71
CA GLY A 392 9.91 0.09 7.04
C GLY A 392 10.90 1.25 7.11
N THR A 393 10.89 2.11 6.10
CA THR A 393 11.67 3.35 6.11
C THR A 393 11.12 4.29 7.18
N ARG A 394 12.02 4.89 7.98
CA ARG A 394 11.67 5.84 9.04
C ARG A 394 11.01 7.07 8.43
N ILE A 395 9.74 7.32 8.76
CA ILE A 395 8.94 8.35 8.09
C ILE A 395 9.45 9.76 8.39
N SER A 396 10.13 9.96 9.53
CA SER A 396 10.75 11.23 9.91
C SER A 396 11.77 11.70 8.86
N LEU A 397 12.44 10.76 8.17
CA LEU A 397 13.38 11.06 7.09
C LEU A 397 12.64 11.45 5.81
N VAL A 398 11.57 10.73 5.47
CA VAL A 398 10.69 11.06 4.34
C VAL A 398 10.08 12.45 4.54
N TYR A 399 9.54 12.73 5.73
CA TYR A 399 8.93 14.01 6.08
C TYR A 399 9.88 15.18 5.86
N LYS A 400 11.17 15.05 6.21
CA LYS A 400 12.18 16.09 5.95
C LYS A 400 12.31 16.44 4.47
N GLU A 401 12.05 15.50 3.56
CA GLU A 401 12.12 15.73 2.12
C GLU A 401 10.81 16.27 1.52
N ILE A 402 9.66 16.01 2.14
CA ILE A 402 8.34 16.31 1.55
C ILE A 402 7.50 17.30 2.36
N SER A 403 7.98 17.81 3.50
CA SER A 403 7.20 18.67 4.41
C SER A 403 6.62 19.92 3.76
N SER A 404 7.27 20.49 2.73
CA SER A 404 6.75 21.64 1.98
C SER A 404 5.69 21.27 0.94
N LEU A 405 5.48 19.98 0.67
CA LEU A 405 4.56 19.48 -0.34
C LEU A 405 3.24 18.98 0.26
N ILE A 406 3.22 18.65 1.56
CA ILE A 406 2.07 18.07 2.25
C ILE A 406 1.62 18.95 3.42
N ASP A 407 0.34 18.86 3.76
CA ASP A 407 -0.15 19.35 5.06
C ASP A 407 0.04 18.26 6.11
N ASN A 408 0.67 18.59 7.24
CA ASN A 408 0.98 17.61 8.29
C ASN A 408 0.28 17.87 9.65
N GLU A 409 -0.60 18.88 9.68
CA GLU A 409 -1.34 19.30 10.87
C GLU A 409 -2.83 19.06 10.69
N PRO A 410 -3.45 18.14 11.45
CA PRO A 410 -4.87 17.83 11.32
C PRO A 410 -5.76 19.07 11.50
N GLY A 411 -6.56 19.38 10.47
CA GLY A 411 -7.59 20.41 10.56
C GLY A 411 -7.11 21.85 10.35
N THR A 412 -5.91 22.07 9.80
CA THR A 412 -5.53 23.40 9.31
C THR A 412 -6.09 23.60 7.89
N PRO A 413 -6.96 24.59 7.62
CA PRO A 413 -7.41 24.87 6.27
C PRO A 413 -6.20 25.18 5.36
N ASP A 414 -6.24 24.69 4.13
CA ASP A 414 -5.17 24.89 3.14
C ASP A 414 -4.91 26.39 2.92
N SER A 415 -3.80 26.88 3.49
CA SER A 415 -3.37 28.27 3.35
C SER A 415 -2.96 28.63 1.91
N ARG A 416 -2.81 27.63 1.01
CA ARG A 416 -2.41 27.83 -0.39
C ARG A 416 -3.58 28.19 -1.31
N VAL A 417 -4.82 28.11 -0.82
CA VAL A 417 -6.03 28.53 -1.57
C VAL A 417 -6.29 30.04 -1.49
N LEU A 418 -5.53 30.79 -0.69
CA LEU A 418 -5.71 32.25 -0.53
C LEU A 418 -4.81 33.10 -1.45
N SER A 419 -4.22 32.53 -2.50
CA SER A 419 -3.33 33.26 -3.42
C SER A 419 -3.50 32.92 -4.92
N GLY A 420 -4.74 32.69 -5.35
CA GLY A 420 -5.10 32.51 -6.77
C GLY A 420 -6.17 33.49 -7.21
#